data_AF-A0A7X7RUS8-F1
#
_entry.id   AF-A0A7X7RUS8-F1
#
_cell.length_a   1.000
_cell.length_b   1.000
_cell.length_c   1.000
_cell.angle_alpha   90.00
_cell.angle_beta   90.00
_cell.angle_gamma   90.00
#
_symmetry.space_group_name_H-M   'P 1'
#
loop_
_entity.id
_entity.type
_entity.pdbx_description
1 polymer ?
#
loop_
_entity_poly.entity_id
_entity_poly.type
_entity_poly.pdbx_seq_one_letter_code
_entity_poly.pdbx_strand_id
1 'polypeptide(L)'
;LDLGHLDRIILFAISPTPSYITIGAYALLACILASSTLLLHWSGTLSHSSIWLLRVLELIAAGIAFVVMLYTGLLLESLRSVPLWSNPWLPVLFVLSSISCGAALVLIVARITGAQQLFTKALTNLVSIDAIIIALEAVVLVLFVTASTRGVNAGILLGDDPLGSIGMDVTLSGTAAVLTELTSTDIAALVSVRELLIGVNAWLFWGGFVATGLFAPFVGDIIIARKGVDVVVGGKMTSAPLVMAVCVLVGGFIMRYCIVEAGIHPALNAVGVM
;
A
#
# COMPACT_ATOMS: atom_id res chain seq x y z
N LEU A 1 10.58 17.37 9.94
CA LEU A 1 9.79 17.71 11.15
C LEU A 1 9.73 16.57 12.17
N ASP A 2 10.37 15.42 11.93
CA ASP A 2 10.50 14.32 12.92
C ASP A 2 11.92 14.18 13.50
N LEU A 3 12.92 14.77 12.84
CA LEU A 3 14.24 14.99 13.40
C LEU A 3 14.23 16.37 14.06
N GLY A 4 14.07 16.43 15.38
CA GLY A 4 14.07 17.68 16.16
C GLY A 4 15.38 18.51 16.10
N HIS A 5 16.29 18.26 15.15
CA HIS A 5 17.52 19.00 14.91
C HIS A 5 17.84 19.06 13.42
N LEU A 6 17.81 20.28 12.84
CA LEU A 6 18.18 20.57 11.45
C LEU A 6 19.65 20.23 11.15
N ASP A 7 20.53 20.32 12.15
CA ASP A 7 21.97 20.07 12.01
C ASP A 7 22.29 18.62 11.59
N ARG A 8 21.42 17.66 11.95
CA ARG A 8 21.61 16.26 11.54
C ARG A 8 21.37 16.03 10.05
N ILE A 9 20.59 16.88 9.38
CA ILE A 9 20.31 16.76 7.93
C ILE A 9 21.58 17.07 7.12
N ILE A 10 22.32 18.10 7.55
CA ILE A 10 23.59 18.50 6.91
C ILE A 10 24.68 17.45 7.19
N LEU A 11 24.71 16.89 8.40
CA LEU A 11 25.64 15.83 8.78
C LEU A 11 25.36 14.50 8.05
N PHE A 12 24.09 14.19 7.76
CA PHE A 12 23.68 13.04 6.94
C PHE A 12 24.13 13.15 5.48
N ALA A 13 24.13 14.37 4.92
CA ALA A 13 24.56 14.62 3.55
C ALA A 13 26.09 14.48 3.36
N ILE A 14 26.86 14.67 4.43
CA ILE A 14 28.33 14.72 4.41
C ILE A 14 28.97 13.39 4.88
N SER A 15 28.24 12.53 5.60
CA SER A 15 28.76 11.25 6.12
C SER A 15 27.73 10.12 6.02
N PRO A 16 27.57 9.49 4.84
CA PRO A 16 26.55 8.48 4.63
C PRO A 16 26.90 7.17 5.33
N THR A 17 26.16 6.84 6.39
CA THR A 17 26.06 5.45 6.85
C THR A 17 25.00 4.72 6.01
N PRO A 18 25.27 3.49 5.54
CA PRO A 18 24.31 2.73 4.74
C PRO A 18 23.17 2.23 5.64
N SER A 19 22.17 3.08 5.86
CA SER A 19 20.91 2.74 6.52
C SER A 19 19.75 2.85 5.52
N TYR A 20 18.67 2.10 5.72
CA TYR A 20 17.48 2.18 4.88
C TYR A 20 16.98 3.63 4.79
N ILE A 21 16.95 4.36 5.92
CA ILE A 21 16.52 5.76 5.99
C ILE A 21 17.34 6.67 5.06
N THR A 22 18.65 6.44 4.97
CA THR A 22 19.55 7.15 4.06
C THR A 22 19.15 6.92 2.60
N ILE A 23 18.91 5.67 2.22
CA ILE A 23 18.55 5.29 0.85
C ILE A 23 17.23 5.95 0.44
N GLY A 24 16.23 5.92 1.33
CA GLY A 24 14.95 6.58 1.10
C GLY A 24 15.07 8.09 0.91
N ALA A 25 15.88 8.77 1.73
CA ALA A 25 16.09 10.21 1.61
C ALA A 25 16.72 10.62 0.27
N TYR A 26 17.76 9.90 -0.18
CA TYR A 26 18.38 10.16 -1.48
C TYR A 26 17.44 9.82 -2.64
N ALA A 27 16.67 8.73 -2.54
CA ALA A 27 15.69 8.35 -3.57
C ALA A 27 14.59 9.42 -3.72
N LEU A 28 14.08 9.97 -2.60
CA LEU A 28 13.11 11.07 -2.63
C LEU A 28 13.68 12.34 -3.24
N LEU A 29 14.91 12.72 -2.87
CA LEU A 29 15.58 13.89 -3.45
C LEU A 29 15.77 13.72 -4.97
N ALA A 30 16.24 12.55 -5.40
CA ALA A 30 16.40 12.22 -6.82
C ALA A 30 15.05 12.24 -7.55
N CYS A 31 13.98 11.77 -6.92
CA CYS A 31 12.62 11.80 -7.48
C CYS A 31 12.11 13.24 -7.66
N ILE A 32 12.34 14.13 -6.67
CA ILE A 32 11.98 15.55 -6.75
C ILE A 32 12.77 16.25 -7.86
N LEU A 33 14.08 15.99 -7.95
CA LEU A 33 14.91 16.56 -9.00
C LEU A 33 14.47 16.09 -10.39
N ALA A 34 14.26 14.79 -10.57
CA ALA A 34 13.80 14.23 -11.84
C ALA A 34 12.40 14.74 -12.24
N SER A 35 11.48 14.87 -11.28
CA SER A 35 10.15 15.43 -11.53
C SER A 35 10.22 16.92 -11.90
N SER A 36 11.11 17.67 -11.24
CA SER A 36 11.32 19.09 -11.53
C SER A 36 11.94 19.31 -12.91
N THR A 37 12.89 18.47 -13.33
CA THR A 37 13.49 18.58 -14.68
C THR A 37 12.49 18.22 -15.77
N LEU A 38 11.65 17.19 -15.56
CA LEU A 38 10.56 16.86 -16.48
C LEU A 38 9.54 18.01 -16.57
N LEU A 39 9.20 18.65 -15.45
CA LEU A 39 8.31 19.81 -15.44
C LEU A 39 8.90 21.02 -16.17
N LEU A 40 10.19 21.33 -15.97
CA LEU A 40 10.90 22.41 -16.66
C LEU A 40 11.04 22.15 -18.17
N HIS A 41 11.14 20.88 -18.56
CA HIS A 41 11.11 20.51 -19.96
C HIS A 41 9.70 20.71 -20.55
N TRP A 42 8.66 20.30 -19.81
CA TRP A 42 7.28 20.50 -20.21
C TRP A 42 6.87 21.98 -20.31
N SER A 43 7.42 22.86 -19.46
CA SER A 43 7.17 24.31 -19.53
C SER A 43 7.85 25.02 -20.70
N GLY A 44 8.56 24.28 -21.57
CA GLY A 44 9.24 24.83 -22.75
C GLY A 44 10.53 25.60 -22.43
N THR A 45 10.97 25.61 -21.17
CA THR A 45 12.20 26.31 -20.74
C THR A 45 13.46 25.63 -21.29
N LEU A 46 13.40 24.32 -21.52
CA LEU A 46 14.49 23.49 -22.05
C LEU A 46 14.15 22.94 -23.46
N SER A 47 13.63 23.80 -24.33
CA SER A 47 13.02 23.48 -25.64
C SER A 47 13.92 22.78 -26.68
N HIS A 48 15.17 22.43 -26.39
CA HIS A 48 16.14 21.94 -27.38
C HIS A 48 16.60 20.48 -27.18
N SER A 49 15.90 19.69 -26.37
CA SER A 49 16.30 18.29 -26.11
C SER A 49 15.65 17.28 -27.07
N SER A 50 16.41 16.26 -27.45
CA SER A 50 15.92 15.13 -28.25
C SER A 50 14.89 14.30 -27.48
N ILE A 51 13.84 13.83 -28.16
CA ILE A 51 12.76 12.99 -27.61
C ILE A 51 13.33 11.72 -26.93
N TRP A 52 14.45 11.20 -27.43
CA TRP A 52 15.11 10.04 -26.84
C TRP A 52 15.64 10.34 -25.43
N LEU A 53 16.23 11.51 -25.21
CA LEU A 53 16.74 11.94 -23.91
C LEU A 53 15.60 12.06 -22.90
N LEU A 54 14.45 12.58 -23.33
CA LEU A 54 13.26 12.69 -22.48
C LEU A 54 12.75 11.31 -22.05
N ARG A 55 12.69 10.33 -22.97
CA ARG A 55 12.27 8.96 -22.63
C ARG A 55 13.24 8.28 -21.67
N VAL A 56 14.54 8.48 -21.85
CA VAL A 56 15.55 7.95 -20.93
C VAL A 56 15.38 8.57 -19.54
N LEU A 57 15.17 9.89 -19.46
CA LEU A 57 14.93 10.58 -18.21
C LEU A 57 13.64 10.12 -17.52
N GLU A 58 12.56 9.91 -18.27
CA GLU A 58 11.29 9.37 -17.78
C GLU A 58 11.46 7.95 -17.23
N LEU A 59 12.21 7.09 -17.93
CA LEU A 59 12.51 5.73 -17.47
C LEU A 59 13.34 5.73 -16.18
N ILE A 60 14.34 6.63 -16.10
CA ILE A 60 15.13 6.82 -14.88
C ILE A 60 14.25 7.31 -13.73
N ALA A 61 13.37 8.29 -13.98
CA ALA A 61 12.44 8.81 -12.98
C ALA A 61 11.46 7.72 -12.50
N ALA A 62 10.96 6.88 -13.40
CA ALA A 62 10.12 5.73 -13.06
C ALA A 62 10.87 4.70 -12.21
N GLY A 63 12.13 4.40 -12.54
CA GLY A 63 12.99 3.53 -11.74
C GLY A 63 13.23 4.08 -10.33
N ILE A 64 13.53 5.39 -10.21
CA ILE A 64 13.70 6.06 -8.92
C ILE A 64 12.40 6.04 -8.12
N ALA A 65 11.26 6.33 -8.75
CA ALA A 65 9.94 6.30 -8.11
C ALA A 65 9.61 4.89 -7.59
N PHE A 66 9.94 3.84 -8.35
CA PHE A 66 9.78 2.46 -7.91
C PHE A 66 10.63 2.13 -6.67
N VAL A 67 11.88 2.62 -6.62
CA VAL A 67 12.74 2.50 -5.43
C VAL A 67 12.10 3.22 -4.23
N VAL A 68 11.55 4.43 -4.41
CA VAL A 68 10.85 5.16 -3.34
C VAL A 68 9.65 4.36 -2.82
N MET A 69 8.83 3.80 -3.72
CA MET A 69 7.67 2.98 -3.34
C MET A 69 8.11 1.74 -2.54
N LEU A 70 9.10 0.98 -3.03
CA LEU A 70 9.62 -0.21 -2.35
C LEU A 70 10.25 0.13 -1.00
N TYR A 71 11.02 1.22 -0.93
CA TYR A 71 11.71 1.64 0.28
C TYR A 71 10.74 1.80 1.46
N THR A 72 9.55 2.35 1.23
CA THR A 72 8.57 2.52 2.32
C THR A 72 8.14 1.19 2.94
N GLY A 73 7.92 0.16 2.14
CA GLY A 73 7.57 -1.18 2.62
C GLY A 73 8.77 -1.92 3.24
N LEU A 74 9.93 -1.85 2.60
CA LEU A 74 11.16 -2.49 3.08
C LEU A 74 11.66 -1.88 4.40
N LEU A 75 11.42 -0.59 4.62
CA LEU A 75 11.74 0.05 5.89
C LEU A 75 10.94 -0.60 7.03
N LEU A 76 9.64 -0.83 6.83
CA LEU A 76 8.80 -1.51 7.81
C LEU A 76 9.23 -2.96 8.02
N GLU A 77 9.54 -3.68 6.93
CA GLU A 77 10.05 -5.07 7.01
C GLU A 77 11.39 -5.16 7.78
N SER A 78 12.26 -4.15 7.64
CA SER A 78 13.56 -4.13 8.31
C SER A 78 13.47 -3.98 9.84
N LEU A 79 12.32 -3.54 10.36
CA LEU A 79 12.04 -3.42 11.78
C LEU A 79 11.66 -4.81 12.35
N ARG A 80 12.68 -5.65 12.57
CA ARG A 80 12.56 -7.03 13.13
C ARG A 80 11.80 -7.15 14.46
N SER A 81 11.52 -6.05 15.13
CA SER A 81 10.79 -6.05 16.41
C SER A 81 9.30 -6.35 16.27
N VAL A 82 8.74 -6.37 15.05
CA VAL A 82 7.31 -6.62 14.80
C VAL A 82 7.13 -7.75 13.77
N PRO A 83 6.69 -8.94 14.19
CA PRO A 83 6.54 -10.11 13.32
C PRO A 83 5.54 -9.96 12.17
N LEU A 84 4.57 -9.05 12.30
CA LEU A 84 3.63 -8.73 11.19
C LEU A 84 4.36 -8.14 9.98
N TRP A 85 5.44 -7.39 10.21
CA TRP A 85 6.13 -6.67 9.15
C TRP A 85 7.15 -7.52 8.40
N SER A 86 7.58 -8.66 8.95
CA SER A 86 8.51 -9.60 8.29
C SER A 86 7.87 -10.43 7.17
N ASN A 87 6.77 -9.94 6.58
CA ASN A 87 6.03 -10.62 5.52
C ASN A 87 6.42 -10.04 4.15
N PRO A 88 6.96 -10.84 3.21
CA PRO A 88 7.42 -10.35 1.90
C PRO A 88 6.30 -9.80 1.01
N TRP A 89 5.03 -10.08 1.33
CA TRP A 89 3.89 -9.51 0.61
C TRP A 89 3.61 -8.06 0.98
N LEU A 90 4.10 -7.58 2.14
CA LEU A 90 3.86 -6.22 2.62
C LEU A 90 4.49 -5.16 1.68
N PRO A 91 5.77 -5.24 1.29
CA PRO A 91 6.33 -4.28 0.32
C PRO A 91 5.60 -4.27 -1.02
N VAL A 92 5.17 -5.44 -1.51
CA VAL A 92 4.41 -5.55 -2.76
C VAL A 92 3.06 -4.84 -2.65
N LEU A 93 2.37 -5.01 -1.53
CA LEU A 93 1.10 -4.34 -1.25
C LEU A 93 1.28 -2.81 -1.22
N PHE A 94 2.33 -2.32 -0.55
CA PHE A 94 2.66 -0.88 -0.53
C PHE A 94 2.96 -0.31 -1.92
N VAL A 95 3.64 -1.07 -2.78
CA VAL A 95 3.92 -0.64 -4.17
C VAL A 95 2.63 -0.55 -4.98
N LEU A 96 1.81 -1.61 -4.99
CA LEU A 96 0.54 -1.62 -5.73
C LEU A 96 -0.38 -0.48 -5.27
N SER A 97 -0.53 -0.32 -3.96
CA SER A 97 -1.35 0.75 -3.37
C SER A 97 -0.80 2.14 -3.73
N SER A 98 0.52 2.32 -3.79
CA SER A 98 1.13 3.59 -4.20
C SER A 98 0.90 3.92 -5.67
N ILE A 99 0.94 2.91 -6.55
CA ILE A 99 0.64 3.10 -7.97
C ILE A 99 -0.85 3.46 -8.15
N SER A 100 -1.76 2.80 -7.43
CA SER A 100 -3.20 3.11 -7.50
C SER A 100 -3.52 4.50 -6.95
N CYS A 101 -2.96 4.89 -5.80
CA CYS A 101 -3.07 6.27 -5.30
C CYS A 101 -2.52 7.31 -6.31
N GLY A 102 -1.42 6.99 -7.00
CA GLY A 102 -0.86 7.84 -8.05
C GLY A 102 -1.81 8.00 -9.24
N ALA A 103 -2.41 6.91 -9.73
CA ALA A 103 -3.41 6.94 -10.79
C ALA A 103 -4.64 7.77 -10.40
N ALA A 104 -5.15 7.57 -9.17
CA ALA A 104 -6.25 8.35 -8.60
C ALA A 104 -5.94 9.86 -8.57
N LEU A 105 -4.73 10.25 -8.15
CA LEU A 105 -4.30 11.66 -8.17
C LEU A 105 -4.25 12.23 -9.59
N VAL A 106 -3.74 11.47 -10.57
CA VAL A 106 -3.71 11.90 -11.97
C VAL A 106 -5.12 12.15 -12.51
N LEU A 107 -6.10 11.31 -12.18
CA LEU A 107 -7.50 11.51 -12.58
C LEU A 107 -8.10 12.79 -11.97
N ILE A 108 -7.85 13.03 -10.69
CA ILE A 108 -8.32 14.24 -9.99
C ILE A 108 -7.70 15.50 -10.60
N VAL A 109 -6.37 15.51 -10.81
CA VAL A 109 -5.66 16.65 -11.41
C VAL A 109 -6.11 16.88 -12.85
N ALA A 110 -6.28 15.81 -13.64
CA ALA A 110 -6.79 15.92 -15.00
C ALA A 110 -8.17 16.59 -15.03
N ARG A 111 -9.06 16.24 -14.09
CA ARG A 111 -10.37 16.89 -13.94
C ARG A 111 -10.25 18.38 -13.67
N ILE A 112 -9.43 18.75 -12.68
CA ILE A 112 -9.30 20.15 -12.21
C ILE A 112 -8.72 21.03 -13.33
N THR A 113 -7.74 20.51 -14.06
CA THR A 113 -7.06 21.23 -15.16
C THR A 113 -7.85 21.23 -16.47
N GLY A 114 -8.91 20.43 -16.59
CA GLY A 114 -9.66 20.28 -17.84
C GLY A 114 -8.95 19.42 -18.88
N ALA A 115 -7.80 18.82 -18.55
CA ALA A 115 -6.98 18.01 -19.45
C ALA A 115 -7.69 16.75 -19.96
N GLN A 116 -8.85 16.38 -19.37
CA GLN A 116 -9.64 15.24 -19.81
C GLN A 116 -10.06 15.28 -21.28
N GLN A 117 -10.19 16.47 -21.87
CA GLN A 117 -10.57 16.64 -23.28
C GLN A 117 -9.44 16.29 -24.23
N LEU A 118 -8.20 16.59 -23.83
CA LEU A 118 -7.00 16.37 -24.61
C LEU A 118 -6.53 14.91 -24.53
N PHE A 119 -6.75 14.26 -23.38
CA PHE A 119 -6.19 12.94 -23.05
C PHE A 119 -7.24 11.87 -22.73
N THR A 120 -8.41 11.93 -23.36
CA THR A 120 -9.53 11.00 -23.09
C THR A 120 -9.12 9.52 -23.13
N LYS A 121 -8.42 9.10 -24.19
CA LYS A 121 -7.99 7.70 -24.33
C LYS A 121 -6.99 7.28 -23.26
N ALA A 122 -6.07 8.17 -22.89
CA ALA A 122 -5.07 7.90 -21.86
C ALA A 122 -5.72 7.76 -20.47
N LEU A 123 -6.66 8.65 -20.10
CA LEU A 123 -7.36 8.57 -18.82
C LEU A 123 -8.28 7.34 -18.75
N THR A 124 -8.91 6.97 -19.86
CA THR A 124 -9.73 5.75 -19.92
C THR A 124 -8.87 4.50 -19.73
N ASN A 125 -7.71 4.42 -20.41
CA ASN A 125 -6.77 3.34 -20.21
C ASN A 125 -6.21 3.33 -18.78
N LEU A 126 -5.97 4.50 -18.19
CA LEU A 126 -5.46 4.63 -16.83
C LEU A 126 -6.45 4.05 -15.81
N VAL A 127 -7.75 4.35 -15.92
CA VAL A 127 -8.81 3.74 -15.10
C VAL A 127 -8.81 2.21 -15.27
N SER A 128 -8.74 1.71 -16.49
CA SER A 128 -8.71 0.26 -16.75
C SER A 128 -7.47 -0.41 -16.16
N ILE A 129 -6.31 0.24 -16.20
CA ILE A 129 -5.07 -0.27 -15.60
C ILE A 129 -5.17 -0.24 -14.07
N ASP A 130 -5.71 0.84 -13.50
CA ASP A 130 -5.91 0.98 -12.05
C ASP A 130 -6.84 -0.12 -11.51
N ALA A 131 -7.90 -0.46 -12.23
CA ALA A 131 -8.78 -1.59 -11.89
C ALA A 131 -8.03 -2.93 -11.79
N ILE A 132 -7.06 -3.18 -12.68
CA ILE A 132 -6.21 -4.38 -12.64
C ILE A 132 -5.28 -4.32 -11.42
N ILE A 133 -4.73 -3.15 -11.11
CA ILE A 133 -3.87 -2.94 -9.94
C ILE A 133 -4.63 -3.18 -8.64
N ILE A 134 -5.86 -2.68 -8.52
CA ILE A 134 -6.74 -2.92 -7.37
C ILE A 134 -7.06 -4.41 -7.22
N ALA A 135 -7.29 -5.12 -8.33
CA ALA A 135 -7.50 -6.57 -8.30
C ALA A 135 -6.23 -7.31 -7.81
N LEU A 136 -5.05 -6.89 -8.26
CA LEU A 136 -3.78 -7.43 -7.76
C LEU A 136 -3.55 -7.09 -6.30
N GLU A 137 -3.91 -5.89 -5.85
CA GLU A 137 -3.85 -5.47 -4.45
C GLU A 137 -4.72 -6.38 -3.57
N ALA A 138 -5.93 -6.73 -4.04
CA ALA A 138 -6.81 -7.67 -3.36
C ALA A 138 -6.16 -9.05 -3.20
N VAL A 139 -5.55 -9.57 -4.27
CA VAL A 139 -4.86 -10.87 -4.26
C VAL A 139 -3.67 -10.83 -3.30
N VAL A 140 -2.84 -9.79 -3.36
CA VAL A 140 -1.68 -9.63 -2.48
C VAL A 140 -2.10 -9.46 -1.02
N LEU A 141 -3.21 -8.77 -0.74
CA LEU A 141 -3.78 -8.68 0.60
C LEU A 141 -4.19 -10.05 1.14
N VAL A 142 -4.86 -10.86 0.33
CA VAL A 142 -5.21 -12.24 0.71
C VAL A 142 -3.95 -13.08 0.94
N LEU A 143 -2.93 -12.95 0.09
CA LEU A 143 -1.65 -13.62 0.27
C LEU A 143 -0.91 -13.16 1.53
N PHE A 144 -0.98 -11.86 1.85
CA PHE A 144 -0.44 -11.29 3.07
C PHE A 144 -1.12 -11.91 4.30
N VAL A 145 -2.47 -11.88 4.37
CA VAL A 145 -3.22 -12.44 5.49
C VAL A 145 -2.98 -13.94 5.63
N THR A 146 -3.10 -14.71 4.54
CA THR A 146 -2.87 -16.17 4.57
C THR A 146 -1.44 -16.55 4.92
N ALA A 147 -0.45 -15.77 4.48
CA ALA A 147 0.94 -15.98 4.86
C ALA A 147 1.18 -15.73 6.37
N SER A 148 0.47 -14.76 6.94
CA SER A 148 0.58 -14.42 8.36
C SER A 148 -0.21 -15.34 9.29
N THR A 149 -1.14 -16.15 8.77
CA THR A 149 -1.93 -17.14 9.55
C THR A 149 -1.53 -18.59 9.30
N ARG A 150 -0.39 -18.84 8.64
CA ARG A 150 0.06 -20.22 8.33
C ARG A 150 0.16 -21.05 9.62
N GLY A 151 -0.51 -22.20 9.64
CA GLY A 151 -0.48 -23.13 10.77
C GLY A 151 -1.58 -22.93 11.82
N VAL A 152 -2.46 -21.94 11.70
CA VAL A 152 -3.58 -21.72 12.64
C VAL A 152 -4.92 -21.75 11.91
N ASN A 153 -5.85 -22.56 12.43
CA ASN A 153 -7.20 -22.66 11.90
C ASN A 153 -7.99 -21.38 12.16
N ALA A 154 -8.87 -20.99 11.23
CA ALA A 154 -9.70 -19.80 11.35
C ALA A 154 -10.50 -19.74 12.67
N GLY A 155 -11.01 -20.87 13.17
CA GLY A 155 -11.73 -20.91 14.47
C GLY A 155 -10.88 -20.51 15.68
N ILE A 156 -9.58 -20.84 15.68
CA ILE A 156 -8.64 -20.42 16.74
C ILE A 156 -8.34 -18.92 16.63
N LEU A 157 -8.28 -18.38 15.41
CA LEU A 157 -8.10 -16.94 15.14
C LEU A 157 -9.33 -16.10 15.50
N LEU A 158 -10.53 -16.63 15.28
CA LEU A 158 -11.81 -15.95 15.52
C LEU A 158 -12.25 -16.00 17.00
N GLY A 159 -11.56 -16.77 17.84
CA GLY A 159 -11.85 -16.83 19.27
C GLY A 159 -12.99 -17.77 19.64
N ASP A 160 -13.19 -18.87 18.90
CA ASP A 160 -13.95 -19.99 19.45
C ASP A 160 -13.18 -20.51 20.68
N ASP A 161 -13.77 -20.37 21.86
CA ASP A 161 -13.14 -20.69 23.15
C ASP A 161 -12.43 -22.05 23.13
N PRO A 162 -11.09 -22.14 23.21
CA PRO A 162 -10.38 -23.42 23.24
C PRO A 162 -10.61 -24.21 24.54
N LEU A 163 -11.36 -23.64 25.49
CA LEU A 163 -11.76 -24.27 26.75
C LEU A 163 -13.25 -24.69 26.78
N GLY A 164 -14.08 -24.22 25.84
CA GLY A 164 -15.50 -24.56 25.74
C GLY A 164 -15.80 -25.73 24.79
N SER A 165 -14.87 -26.05 23.88
CA SER A 165 -14.98 -27.14 22.91
C SER A 165 -14.14 -28.37 23.27
N ILE A 166 -13.66 -28.48 24.53
CA ILE A 166 -13.16 -29.75 25.10
C ILE A 166 -14.37 -30.65 25.43
N GLY A 167 -15.23 -30.82 24.42
CA GLY A 167 -16.27 -31.81 24.30
C GLY A 167 -15.91 -32.69 23.11
N MET A 168 -15.12 -33.71 23.39
CA MET A 168 -15.31 -35.02 22.78
C MET A 168 -14.43 -35.30 21.55
N ASP A 169 -14.57 -34.70 20.37
CA ASP A 169 -14.35 -35.55 19.17
C ASP A 169 -13.22 -35.09 18.22
N VAL A 170 -12.18 -35.93 18.08
CA VAL A 170 -11.34 -36.11 16.87
C VAL A 170 -10.55 -34.87 16.40
N THR A 171 -9.31 -34.67 16.88
CA THR A 171 -8.16 -34.03 16.14
C THR A 171 -6.85 -33.91 16.96
N LEU A 172 -6.76 -34.51 18.15
CA LEU A 172 -5.59 -34.46 19.05
C LEU A 172 -4.28 -35.11 18.52
N SER A 173 -4.23 -35.59 17.29
CA SER A 173 -2.98 -36.08 16.66
C SER A 173 -2.33 -35.07 15.70
N GLY A 174 -3.05 -34.02 15.27
CA GLY A 174 -2.54 -33.02 14.30
C GLY A 174 -2.25 -31.65 14.90
N THR A 175 -2.97 -31.26 15.96
CA THR A 175 -2.86 -29.93 16.61
C THR A 175 -1.72 -29.86 17.61
N ALA A 176 -1.39 -30.96 18.29
CA ALA A 176 -0.31 -31.01 19.28
C ALA A 176 1.10 -30.92 18.66
N ALA A 177 1.29 -31.39 17.41
CA ALA A 177 2.56 -31.29 16.69
C ALA A 177 2.81 -29.89 16.11
N VAL A 178 1.75 -29.18 15.73
CA VAL A 178 1.82 -27.81 15.19
C VAL A 178 2.07 -26.78 16.29
N LEU A 179 1.50 -26.98 17.48
CA LEU A 179 1.73 -26.11 18.65
C LEU A 179 3.17 -26.19 19.20
N THR A 180 3.91 -27.27 18.92
CA THR A 180 5.33 -27.41 19.28
C THR A 180 6.33 -26.74 18.32
N GLU A 181 5.88 -26.29 17.14
CA GLU A 181 6.74 -25.58 16.15
C GLU A 181 6.45 -24.08 16.02
N LEU A 182 5.37 -23.57 16.63
CA LEU A 182 5.07 -22.14 16.60
C LEU A 182 6.10 -21.38 17.44
N THR A 183 6.97 -20.64 16.76
CA THR A 183 7.94 -19.77 17.42
C THR A 183 7.20 -18.61 18.09
N SER A 184 7.79 -18.00 19.12
CA SER A 184 7.22 -16.81 19.78
C SER A 184 6.92 -15.68 18.78
N THR A 185 7.68 -15.60 17.70
CA THR A 185 7.48 -14.71 16.54
C THR A 185 6.14 -15.00 15.83
N ASP A 186 5.82 -16.27 15.58
CA ASP A 186 4.58 -16.66 14.90
C ASP A 186 3.35 -16.30 15.74
N ILE A 187 3.44 -16.50 17.06
CA ILE A 187 2.36 -16.13 18.01
C ILE A 187 2.12 -14.62 17.98
N ALA A 188 3.17 -13.80 18.00
CA ALA A 188 3.03 -12.35 17.94
C ALA A 188 2.53 -11.85 16.57
N ALA A 189 2.89 -12.52 15.47
CA ALA A 189 2.32 -12.24 14.14
C ALA A 189 0.81 -12.50 14.14
N LEU A 190 0.37 -13.64 14.70
CA LEU A 190 -1.04 -14.01 14.81
C LEU A 190 -1.84 -13.01 15.64
N VAL A 191 -1.30 -12.53 16.76
CA VAL A 191 -1.94 -11.47 17.58
C VAL A 191 -2.12 -10.19 16.77
N SER A 192 -1.10 -9.78 16.00
CA SER A 192 -1.17 -8.59 15.14
C SER A 192 -2.23 -8.72 14.05
N VAL A 193 -2.31 -9.88 13.39
CA VAL A 193 -3.33 -10.16 12.37
C VAL A 193 -4.72 -10.19 12.99
N ARG A 194 -4.87 -10.79 14.17
CA ARG A 194 -6.14 -10.84 14.89
C ARG A 194 -6.64 -9.45 15.26
N GLU A 195 -5.76 -8.56 15.71
CA GLU A 195 -6.11 -7.15 15.93
C GLU A 195 -6.53 -6.44 14.62
N LEU A 196 -5.84 -6.71 13.52
CA LEU A 196 -6.19 -6.13 12.22
C LEU A 196 -7.55 -6.62 11.70
N LEU A 197 -7.90 -7.89 11.94
CA LEU A 197 -9.13 -8.51 11.41
C LEU A 197 -10.36 -8.36 12.32
N ILE A 198 -10.18 -8.41 13.64
CA ILE A 198 -11.27 -8.51 14.64
C ILE A 198 -11.10 -7.50 15.78
N GLY A 199 -9.93 -6.86 15.85
CA GLY A 199 -9.60 -5.90 16.89
C GLY A 199 -10.47 -4.66 16.90
N VAL A 200 -10.16 -3.74 17.82
CA VAL A 200 -10.93 -2.50 17.99
C VAL A 200 -10.92 -1.65 16.71
N ASN A 201 -9.84 -1.71 15.92
CA ASN A 201 -9.69 -0.98 14.66
C ASN A 201 -10.00 -1.80 13.42
N ALA A 202 -10.58 -3.01 13.58
CA ALA A 202 -11.03 -3.83 12.45
C ALA A 202 -12.08 -3.11 11.59
N TRP A 203 -12.87 -2.20 12.16
CA TRP A 203 -13.82 -1.39 11.38
C TRP A 203 -13.13 -0.48 10.36
N LEU A 204 -11.92 0.02 10.65
CA LEU A 204 -11.12 0.79 9.71
C LEU A 204 -10.57 -0.12 8.61
N PHE A 205 -10.08 -1.31 8.97
CA PHE A 205 -9.59 -2.27 7.99
C PHE A 205 -10.70 -2.73 7.04
N TRP A 206 -11.82 -3.22 7.56
CA TRP A 206 -12.92 -3.74 6.73
C TRP A 206 -13.73 -2.63 6.06
N GLY A 207 -14.16 -1.61 6.79
CA GLY A 207 -14.99 -0.54 6.24
C GLY A 207 -14.19 0.48 5.44
N GLY A 208 -13.07 0.93 6.00
CA GLY A 208 -12.23 1.96 5.40
C GLY A 208 -11.39 1.43 4.24
N PHE A 209 -10.63 0.35 4.44
CA PHE A 209 -9.76 -0.17 3.40
C PHE A 209 -10.46 -1.18 2.48
N VAL A 210 -11.03 -2.28 3.00
CA VAL A 210 -11.59 -3.34 2.15
C VAL A 210 -12.86 -2.88 1.42
N ALA A 211 -13.83 -2.29 2.12
CA ALA A 211 -15.08 -1.88 1.50
C ALA A 211 -14.90 -0.60 0.65
N THR A 212 -14.25 0.43 1.19
CA THR A 212 -14.11 1.72 0.50
C THR A 212 -12.90 1.76 -0.43
N GLY A 213 -11.74 1.28 -0.01
CA GLY A 213 -10.49 1.33 -0.79
C GLY A 213 -10.34 0.28 -1.89
N LEU A 214 -11.03 -0.86 -1.77
CA LEU A 214 -10.84 -2.00 -2.66
C LEU A 214 -12.14 -2.41 -3.37
N PHE A 215 -13.19 -2.73 -2.59
CA PHE A 215 -14.44 -3.24 -3.14
C PHE A 215 -15.22 -2.19 -3.93
N ALA A 216 -15.39 -0.99 -3.37
CA ALA A 216 -16.07 0.11 -4.05
C ALA A 216 -15.42 0.40 -5.42
N PRO A 217 -14.12 0.75 -5.52
CA PRO A 217 -13.48 1.06 -6.81
C PRO A 217 -13.53 -0.11 -7.79
N PHE A 218 -13.29 -1.34 -7.33
CA PHE A 218 -13.41 -2.54 -8.18
C PHE A 218 -14.81 -2.72 -8.78
N VAL A 219 -15.87 -2.56 -7.97
CA VAL A 219 -17.26 -2.64 -8.45
C VAL A 219 -17.59 -1.47 -9.37
N GLY A 220 -17.12 -0.27 -9.05
CA GLY A 220 -17.27 0.92 -9.88
C GLY A 220 -16.70 0.71 -11.29
N ASP A 221 -15.49 0.18 -11.37
CA ASP A 221 -14.81 -0.09 -12.65
C ASP A 221 -15.52 -1.20 -13.44
N ILE A 222 -15.99 -2.27 -12.77
CA ILE A 222 -16.80 -3.31 -13.43
C ILE A 222 -18.10 -2.73 -14.00
N ILE A 223 -18.78 -1.84 -13.27
CA ILE A 223 -20.02 -1.21 -13.73
C ILE A 223 -19.73 -0.31 -14.93
N ILE A 224 -18.66 0.49 -14.89
CA ILE A 224 -18.23 1.35 -16.00
C ILE A 224 -17.93 0.50 -17.24
N ALA A 225 -17.16 -0.59 -17.08
CA ALA A 225 -16.82 -1.51 -18.15
C ALA A 225 -18.05 -2.20 -18.75
N ARG A 226 -19.00 -2.67 -17.91
CA ARG A 226 -20.22 -3.36 -18.37
C ARG A 226 -21.22 -2.45 -19.04
N LYS A 227 -21.38 -1.22 -18.54
CA LYS A 227 -22.33 -0.25 -19.11
C LYS A 227 -21.77 0.47 -20.34
N GLY A 228 -20.50 0.24 -20.69
CA GLY A 228 -19.82 0.98 -21.76
C GLY A 228 -19.85 2.49 -21.52
N VAL A 229 -19.84 2.90 -20.24
CA VAL A 229 -19.88 4.33 -19.90
C VAL A 229 -18.50 4.88 -20.22
N ASP A 230 -18.43 5.77 -21.21
CA ASP A 230 -17.19 6.46 -21.48
C ASP A 230 -16.78 7.27 -20.24
N VAL A 231 -15.52 7.08 -19.83
CA VAL A 231 -14.93 7.84 -18.72
C VAL A 231 -15.02 9.35 -19.01
N VAL A 232 -15.00 9.74 -20.29
CA VAL A 232 -15.20 11.10 -20.76
C VAL A 232 -16.33 11.12 -21.80
N VAL A 233 -17.46 11.74 -21.47
CA VAL A 233 -18.62 11.91 -22.37
C VAL A 233 -18.70 13.38 -22.77
N GLY A 234 -18.71 13.67 -24.07
CA GLY A 234 -18.89 15.04 -24.58
C GLY A 234 -17.84 16.04 -24.06
N GLY A 235 -16.60 15.59 -23.84
CA GLY A 235 -15.50 16.40 -23.32
C GLY A 235 -15.58 16.69 -21.80
N LYS A 236 -16.49 16.06 -21.07
CA LYS A 236 -16.55 16.13 -19.60
C LYS A 236 -16.30 14.75 -19.01
N MET A 237 -15.42 14.68 -18.02
CA MET A 237 -15.20 13.43 -17.29
C MET A 237 -16.44 13.13 -16.44
N THR A 238 -16.89 11.88 -16.44
CA THR A 238 -17.99 11.44 -15.57
C THR A 238 -17.56 11.60 -14.10
N SER A 239 -18.50 11.82 -13.17
CA SER A 239 -18.17 11.96 -11.75
C SER A 239 -17.78 10.62 -11.10
N ALA A 240 -18.24 9.49 -11.65
CA ALA A 240 -18.00 8.16 -11.08
C ALA A 240 -16.50 7.81 -10.90
N PRO A 241 -15.62 7.95 -11.90
CA PRO A 241 -14.18 7.69 -11.72
C PRO A 241 -13.52 8.58 -10.65
N LEU A 242 -14.05 9.78 -10.40
CA LEU A 242 -13.52 10.66 -9.34
C LEU A 242 -13.94 10.21 -7.95
N VAL A 243 -15.18 9.73 -7.81
CA VAL A 243 -15.61 9.13 -6.55
C VAL A 243 -14.72 7.93 -6.23
N MET A 244 -14.42 7.09 -7.24
CA MET A 244 -13.53 5.93 -7.06
C MET A 244 -12.11 6.37 -6.71
N ALA A 245 -11.57 7.40 -7.38
CA ALA A 245 -10.26 7.96 -7.07
C ALA A 245 -10.17 8.47 -5.62
N VAL A 246 -11.20 9.17 -5.12
CA VAL A 246 -11.24 9.62 -3.72
C VAL A 246 -11.32 8.43 -2.77
N CYS A 247 -12.14 7.43 -3.08
CA CYS A 247 -12.24 6.19 -2.31
C CYS A 247 -10.89 5.45 -2.22
N VAL A 248 -10.15 5.33 -3.34
CA VAL A 248 -8.80 4.74 -3.40
C VAL A 248 -7.80 5.52 -2.54
N LEU A 249 -7.83 6.85 -2.58
CA LEU A 249 -6.94 7.68 -1.74
C LEU A 249 -7.21 7.51 -0.25
N VAL A 250 -8.49 7.52 0.13
CA VAL A 250 -8.91 7.28 1.52
C VAL A 250 -8.53 5.87 1.95
N GLY A 251 -8.81 4.86 1.13
CA GLY A 251 -8.45 3.46 1.39
C GLY A 251 -6.95 3.25 1.54
N GLY A 252 -6.14 3.82 0.65
CA GLY A 252 -4.68 3.75 0.70
C GLY A 252 -4.08 4.46 1.91
N PHE A 253 -4.72 5.53 2.41
CA PHE A 253 -4.32 6.14 3.68
C PHE A 253 -4.65 5.24 4.88
N ILE A 254 -5.87 4.69 4.90
CA ILE A 254 -6.34 3.81 5.98
C ILE A 254 -5.54 2.51 6.03
N MET A 255 -5.22 1.90 4.88
CA MET A 255 -4.35 0.72 4.79
C MET A 255 -3.00 0.95 5.45
N ARG A 256 -2.34 2.07 5.12
CA ARG A 256 -1.02 2.42 5.69
C ARG A 256 -1.12 2.64 7.20
N TYR A 257 -2.21 3.27 7.66
CA TYR A 257 -2.49 3.43 9.08
C TYR A 257 -2.67 2.08 9.80
N CYS A 258 -3.55 1.21 9.29
CA CYS A 258 -3.85 -0.09 9.90
C CYS A 258 -2.61 -0.99 10.02
N ILE A 259 -1.73 -1.03 9.00
CA ILE A 259 -0.52 -1.87 9.03
C ILE A 259 0.49 -1.38 10.08
N VAL A 260 0.63 -0.06 10.22
CA VAL A 260 1.52 0.51 11.23
C VAL A 260 0.95 0.26 12.63
N GLU A 261 -0.34 0.49 12.82
CA GLU A 261 -0.98 0.34 14.12
C GLU A 261 -1.02 -1.11 14.60
N ALA A 262 -1.43 -2.04 13.72
CA ALA A 262 -1.47 -3.47 14.04
C ALA A 262 -0.10 -4.04 14.43
N GLY A 263 0.98 -3.42 13.93
CA GLY A 263 2.34 -3.80 14.30
C GLY A 263 2.80 -3.32 15.69
N ILE A 264 2.21 -2.25 16.22
CA ILE A 264 2.64 -1.65 17.49
C ILE A 264 2.05 -2.40 18.70
N HIS A 265 0.83 -2.94 18.59
CA HIS A 265 0.11 -3.58 19.70
C HIS A 265 0.83 -4.77 20.37
N PRO A 266 1.43 -5.74 19.65
CA PRO A 266 2.20 -6.80 20.30
C PRO A 266 3.51 -6.29 20.92
N ALA A 267 4.12 -5.25 20.35
CA ALA A 267 5.36 -4.68 20.86
C ALA A 267 5.16 -4.00 22.22
N LEU A 268 4.02 -3.33 22.42
CA LEU A 268 3.66 -2.73 23.71
C LEU A 268 3.33 -3.77 24.78
N ASN A 269 2.62 -4.85 24.41
CA ASN A 269 2.33 -5.96 25.32
C ASN A 269 3.59 -6.73 25.73
N ALA A 270 4.58 -6.87 24.84
CA ALA A 270 5.86 -7.50 25.16
C ALA A 270 6.75 -6.64 26.10
N VAL A 271 6.55 -5.32 26.12
CA VAL A 271 7.29 -4.38 26.98
C VAL A 271 6.60 -4.15 28.34
N GLY A 272 5.41 -4.72 28.55
CA GLY A 272 4.80 -4.80 29.88
C GLY A 272 4.21 -3.48 30.40
N VAL A 273 3.46 -2.77 29.56
CA VAL A 273 2.60 -1.67 30.03
C VAL A 273 1.15 -2.09 29.80
N MET A 274 0.53 -2.53 30.89
CA MET A 274 -0.92 -2.80 31.03
C MET A 274 -1.74 -1.53 30.85
#